data_AF-A0A7Y2BLR1-F1
#
_entry.id   AF-A0A7Y2BLR1-F1
#
_cell.length_a   1.000
_cell.length_b   1.000
_cell.length_c   1.000
_cell.angle_alpha   90.00
_cell.angle_beta   90.00
_cell.angle_gamma   90.00
#
_symmetry.space_group_name_H-M   'P 1'
#
loop_
_entity.id
_entity.type
_entity.pdbx_description
1 polymer ?
#
loop_
_entity_poly.entity_id
_entity_poly.type
_entity_poly.pdbx_seq_one_letter_code
_entity_poly.pdbx_strand_id
1 'polypeptide(L)'
;IGTARYQAYDPENEISTVPEPASDRLTAAGTLETRFFGDVRKVGLELRSSVRLAWTRVAIREAPLVGEARGESSRLLPTYRVAAAISPLEWLAFRGSVSSGFKLPSLLQLFGNRTNVEGNPDLVQERSLAYDGAVTLRGHREALSGYASVGAFLTHLDDAIRFRRTSASTFKAENIGGARIRGVEVEVRGGVTQHFLLQSEVTWTQAIDEANGNQLPVQPEWVAYFQPEAHSGTLSKWVSDIFGFFQVAYVGKAYEDPANLVEISARTVLAAGLGALLFEGRLGLGFRADDLLDVRGQDLVGYPLPGRRYSGRVSYRHAW
;
A
#
# COMPACT_ATOMS: atom_id res chain seq x y z
N ILE A 1 -13.53 7.82 18.08
CA ILE A 1 -12.10 7.52 18.39
C ILE A 1 -11.30 8.80 18.19
N GLY A 2 -10.38 9.14 19.10
CA GLY A 2 -9.53 10.32 18.99
C GLY A 2 -8.05 9.94 18.89
N THR A 3 -7.26 10.78 18.22
CA THR A 3 -5.81 10.62 18.10
C THR A 3 -5.13 11.97 18.23
N ALA A 4 -3.99 12.03 18.92
CA ALA A 4 -3.10 13.17 18.89
C ALA A 4 -1.70 12.71 18.48
N ARG A 5 -1.02 13.48 17.64
CA ARG A 5 0.35 13.22 17.19
C ARG A 5 1.15 14.50 17.28
N TYR A 6 2.28 14.42 17.96
CA TYR A 6 3.31 15.44 17.94
C TYR A 6 4.49 14.94 17.10
N GLN A 7 5.05 15.81 16.28
CA GLN A 7 6.27 15.58 15.53
C GLN A 7 7.16 16.80 15.71
N ALA A 8 8.44 16.58 15.96
CA ALA A 8 9.44 17.63 15.96
C ALA A 8 10.53 17.27 14.97
N TYR A 9 11.10 18.30 14.35
CA TYR A 9 12.35 18.26 13.63
C TYR A 9 13.27 19.24 14.34
N ASP A 10 14.24 18.70 15.06
CA ASP A 10 15.23 19.46 15.81
C ASP A 10 16.63 19.05 15.32
N PRO A 11 17.04 19.60 14.17
CA PRO A 11 18.34 19.28 13.59
C PRO A 11 19.49 19.99 14.33
N GLU A 12 20.28 19.22 15.06
CA GLU A 12 21.60 19.65 15.54
C GLU A 12 22.65 19.37 14.45
N ASN A 13 23.35 20.41 14.00
CA ASN A 13 24.43 20.27 13.02
C ASN A 13 25.65 21.10 13.44
N GLU A 14 26.53 20.48 14.21
CA GLU A 14 27.76 21.11 14.77
C GLU A 14 28.74 21.60 13.70
N ILE A 15 28.58 21.17 12.44
CA ILE A 15 29.50 21.46 11.33
C ILE A 15 28.91 22.53 10.39
N SER A 16 27.62 22.83 10.49
CA SER A 16 26.96 23.82 9.63
C SER A 16 27.10 25.23 10.19
N THR A 17 27.49 26.18 9.34
CA THR A 17 27.51 27.60 9.65
C THR A 17 26.13 28.27 9.52
N VAL A 18 25.10 27.51 9.12
CA VAL A 18 23.73 27.99 8.92
C VAL A 18 22.78 27.26 9.89
N PRO A 19 22.20 27.97 10.87
CA PRO A 19 21.21 27.40 11.78
C PRO A 19 20.06 26.78 10.99
N GLU A 20 19.64 25.60 11.43
CA GLU A 20 18.52 24.88 10.84
C GLU A 20 17.24 25.31 11.61
N PRO A 21 16.17 25.76 10.95
CA PRO A 21 14.97 26.11 11.69
C PRO A 21 14.34 24.84 12.28
N ALA A 22 14.39 24.72 13.59
CA ALA A 22 13.64 23.70 14.30
C ALA A 22 12.15 23.86 13.97
N SER A 23 11.42 22.76 13.86
CA SER A 23 9.99 22.84 13.60
C SER A 23 9.23 21.78 14.36
N ASP A 24 7.97 22.09 14.65
CA ASP A 24 7.05 21.12 15.20
C ASP A 24 5.73 21.10 14.45
N ARG A 25 5.06 19.95 14.57
CA ARG A 25 3.70 19.76 14.13
C ARG A 25 2.92 19.01 15.19
N LEU A 26 1.83 19.62 15.62
CA LEU A 26 0.81 18.97 16.43
C LEU A 26 -0.43 18.74 15.58
N THR A 27 -0.88 17.49 15.53
CA THR A 27 -2.15 17.13 14.88
C THR A 27 -3.05 16.43 15.89
N ALA A 28 -4.25 16.97 16.09
CA ALA A 28 -5.30 16.33 16.88
C ALA A 28 -6.46 15.98 15.95
N ALA A 29 -7.06 14.80 16.11
CA ALA A 29 -8.18 14.39 15.29
C ALA A 29 -9.21 13.60 16.09
N GLY A 30 -10.49 13.78 15.72
CA GLY A 30 -11.61 12.99 16.21
C GLY A 30 -12.39 12.40 15.05
N THR A 31 -12.80 11.14 15.20
CA THR A 31 -13.64 10.41 14.22
C THR A 31 -14.91 9.93 14.89
N LEU A 32 -16.03 10.21 14.23
CA LEU A 32 -17.34 9.60 14.47
C LEU A 32 -17.65 8.64 13.32
N GLU A 33 -18.02 7.41 13.65
CA GLU A 33 -18.46 6.40 12.69
C GLU A 33 -19.77 5.78 13.15
N THR A 34 -20.68 5.57 12.21
CA THR A 34 -21.94 4.85 12.43
C THR A 34 -21.99 3.65 11.51
N ARG A 35 -22.51 2.54 12.01
CA ARG A 35 -22.69 1.29 11.27
C ARG A 35 -24.14 0.83 11.44
N PHE A 36 -24.89 0.84 10.36
CA PHE A 36 -26.22 0.24 10.27
C PHE A 36 -26.08 -1.08 9.53
N PHE A 37 -26.59 -2.17 10.10
CA PHE A 37 -26.52 -3.48 9.47
C PHE A 37 -27.73 -4.31 9.87
N GLY A 38 -28.09 -5.27 9.02
CA GLY A 38 -29.17 -6.22 9.29
C GLY A 38 -29.63 -6.93 8.03
N ASP A 39 -30.56 -7.85 8.19
CA ASP A 39 -31.11 -8.64 7.11
C ASP A 39 -32.55 -8.21 6.80
N VAL A 40 -32.83 -7.94 5.53
CA VAL A 40 -34.20 -7.80 5.02
C VAL A 40 -34.55 -9.06 4.27
N ARG A 41 -35.36 -9.93 4.90
CA ARG A 41 -35.59 -11.32 4.46
C ARG A 41 -34.29 -12.13 4.47
N LYS A 42 -33.75 -12.46 3.28
CA LYS A 42 -32.47 -13.18 3.09
C LYS A 42 -31.36 -12.28 2.55
N VAL A 43 -31.64 -10.98 2.43
CA VAL A 43 -30.70 -10.00 1.86
C VAL A 43 -30.02 -9.26 3.01
N GLY A 44 -28.72 -9.49 3.17
CA GLY A 44 -27.91 -8.74 4.14
C GLY A 44 -27.62 -7.34 3.63
N LEU A 45 -27.77 -6.34 4.49
CA LEU A 45 -27.50 -4.94 4.19
C LEU A 45 -26.56 -4.36 5.24
N GLU A 46 -25.64 -3.51 4.79
CA GLU A 46 -24.77 -2.75 5.66
C GLU A 46 -24.52 -1.34 5.10
N LEU A 47 -24.61 -0.33 5.94
CA LEU A 47 -24.27 1.06 5.65
C LEU A 47 -23.32 1.55 6.74
N ARG A 48 -22.17 2.07 6.33
CA ARG A 48 -21.21 2.76 7.19
C ARG A 48 -21.05 4.19 6.74
N SER A 49 -21.14 5.11 7.68
CA SER A 49 -20.78 6.51 7.45
C SER A 49 -19.83 6.98 8.52
N SER A 50 -18.82 7.74 8.14
CA SER A 50 -17.90 8.35 9.09
C SER A 50 -17.52 9.76 8.70
N VAL A 51 -17.27 10.57 9.72
CA VAL A 51 -16.72 11.92 9.60
C VAL A 51 -15.53 12.01 10.55
N ARG A 52 -14.44 12.58 10.05
CA ARG A 52 -13.24 12.86 10.83
C ARG A 52 -12.93 14.35 10.72
N LEU A 53 -12.68 14.97 11.86
CA LEU A 53 -12.19 16.34 11.96
C LEU A 53 -10.77 16.28 12.49
N ALA A 54 -9.81 16.74 11.69
CA ALA A 54 -8.43 16.88 12.12
C ALA A 54 -8.04 18.36 12.18
N TRP A 55 -7.46 18.80 13.27
CA TRP A 55 -6.81 20.08 13.41
C TRP A 55 -5.31 19.87 13.43
N THR A 56 -4.57 20.65 12.65
CA THR A 56 -3.11 20.64 12.66
C THR A 56 -2.57 22.03 12.89
N ARG A 57 -1.52 22.12 13.70
CA ARG A 57 -0.66 23.29 13.87
C ARG A 57 0.74 22.93 13.41
N VAL A 58 1.35 23.82 12.64
CA VAL A 58 2.77 23.75 12.29
C VAL A 58 3.42 25.05 12.75
N ALA A 59 4.48 24.95 13.54
CA ALA A 59 5.29 26.10 13.92
C ALA A 59 6.74 25.88 13.46
N ILE A 60 7.30 26.93 12.85
CA ILE A 60 8.72 27.01 12.56
C ILE A 60 9.34 27.82 13.70
N ARG A 61 10.22 27.16 14.45
CA ARG A 61 10.97 27.74 15.56
C ARG A 61 12.34 28.16 15.02
N GLU A 62 12.36 29.28 14.29
CA GLU A 62 13.48 30.24 14.09
C GLU A 62 13.26 31.09 12.84
N ALA A 63 13.73 32.35 12.89
CA ALA A 63 13.62 33.30 11.79
C ALA A 63 14.66 32.99 10.69
N PRO A 64 14.29 33.03 9.39
CA PRO A 64 15.26 32.84 8.33
C PRO A 64 16.28 34.00 8.31
N LEU A 65 17.51 33.71 7.88
CA LEU A 65 18.57 34.73 7.70
C LEU A 65 18.20 35.82 6.68
N VAL A 66 17.31 35.49 5.73
CA VAL A 66 16.72 36.42 4.75
C VAL A 66 15.28 35.98 4.46
N GLY A 67 14.33 36.92 4.50
CA GLY A 67 12.90 36.69 4.24
C GLY A 67 12.02 36.80 5.49
N GLU A 68 10.71 36.79 5.32
CA GLU A 68 9.77 36.81 6.46
C GLU A 68 9.76 35.46 7.18
N ALA A 69 9.85 35.50 8.51
CA ALA A 69 9.60 34.33 9.35
C ALA A 69 8.16 33.87 9.13
N ARG A 70 7.98 32.68 8.53
CA ARG A 70 6.66 32.07 8.45
C ARG A 70 6.23 31.65 9.85
N GLY A 71 5.31 32.42 10.41
CA GLY A 71 4.73 32.17 11.72
C GLY A 71 3.94 30.86 11.78
N GLU A 72 3.44 30.57 12.97
CA GLU A 72 2.55 29.45 13.25
C GLU A 72 1.37 29.42 12.26
N SER A 73 1.17 28.28 11.61
CA SER A 73 -0.02 28.04 10.79
C SER A 73 -0.88 26.96 11.44
N SER A 74 -2.20 27.14 11.38
CA SER A 74 -3.12 26.08 11.78
C SER A 74 -4.23 25.90 10.76
N ARG A 75 -4.73 24.67 10.66
CA ARG A 75 -5.77 24.31 9.69
C ARG A 75 -6.67 23.21 10.21
N LEU A 76 -7.97 23.33 9.92
CA LEU A 76 -8.96 22.27 10.11
C LEU A 76 -9.15 21.49 8.81
N LEU A 77 -9.22 20.17 8.92
CA LEU A 77 -9.16 19.19 7.84
C LEU A 77 -10.29 18.17 8.02
N PRO A 78 -11.50 18.49 7.55
CA PRO A 78 -12.61 17.55 7.59
C PRO A 78 -12.44 16.49 6.49
N THR A 79 -12.72 15.24 6.83
CA THR A 79 -12.89 14.14 5.86
C THR A 79 -14.14 13.34 6.17
N TYR A 80 -14.67 12.67 5.16
CA TYR A 80 -15.89 11.88 5.27
C TYR A 80 -15.77 10.58 4.47
N ARG A 81 -16.59 9.60 4.85
CA ARG A 81 -16.78 8.37 4.09
C ARG A 81 -18.23 7.91 4.20
N VAL A 82 -18.76 7.43 3.08
CA VAL A 82 -20.00 6.64 3.04
C VAL A 82 -19.70 5.35 2.30
N ALA A 83 -20.02 4.22 2.90
CA ALA A 83 -19.82 2.89 2.34
C ALA A 83 -21.07 2.05 2.52
N ALA A 84 -21.45 1.30 1.51
CA ALA A 84 -22.60 0.40 1.56
C ALA A 84 -22.21 -0.99 1.06
N ALA A 85 -22.87 -2.01 1.59
CA ALA A 85 -22.80 -3.36 1.09
C ALA A 85 -24.19 -4.01 1.07
N ILE A 86 -24.44 -4.80 0.04
CA ILE A 86 -25.64 -5.62 -0.11
C ILE A 86 -25.22 -7.05 -0.46
N SER A 87 -25.71 -8.00 0.32
CA SER A 87 -25.50 -9.44 0.12
C SER A 87 -26.83 -10.08 -0.23
N PRO A 88 -27.26 -10.07 -1.51
CA PRO A 88 -28.54 -10.63 -1.91
C PRO A 88 -28.63 -12.14 -1.71
N LEU A 89 -27.47 -12.81 -1.68
CA LEU A 89 -27.31 -14.25 -1.46
C LEU A 89 -26.11 -14.45 -0.53
N GLU A 90 -26.07 -15.57 0.20
CA GLU A 90 -24.95 -15.88 1.11
C GLU A 90 -23.59 -15.93 0.37
N TRP A 91 -23.62 -16.33 -0.91
CA TRP A 91 -22.45 -16.47 -1.77
C TRP A 91 -22.12 -15.22 -2.60
N LEU A 92 -22.95 -14.17 -2.59
CA LEU A 92 -22.78 -12.98 -3.43
C LEU A 92 -22.91 -11.71 -2.61
N ALA A 93 -21.91 -10.83 -2.68
CA ALA A 93 -21.94 -9.51 -2.08
C ALA A 93 -21.50 -8.42 -3.07
N PHE A 94 -22.17 -7.29 -3.02
CA PHE A 94 -21.76 -6.05 -3.67
C PHE A 94 -21.37 -5.05 -2.58
N ARG A 95 -20.25 -4.36 -2.76
CA ARG A 95 -19.78 -3.30 -1.86
C ARG A 95 -19.38 -2.07 -2.66
N GLY A 96 -19.53 -0.91 -2.07
CA GLY A 96 -19.01 0.33 -2.64
C GLY A 96 -18.84 1.42 -1.60
N SER A 97 -17.98 2.40 -1.90
CA SER A 97 -17.78 3.55 -1.05
C SER A 97 -17.36 4.80 -1.80
N VAL A 98 -17.66 5.94 -1.19
CA VAL A 98 -17.10 7.25 -1.54
C VAL A 98 -16.43 7.81 -0.30
N SER A 99 -15.21 8.32 -0.44
CA SER A 99 -14.48 8.92 0.68
C SER A 99 -13.64 10.10 0.27
N SER A 100 -13.52 11.07 1.15
CA SER A 100 -12.55 12.15 1.03
C SER A 100 -11.34 11.89 1.93
N GLY A 101 -10.19 12.40 1.54
CA GLY A 101 -8.95 12.27 2.27
C GLY A 101 -8.04 13.49 2.12
N PHE A 102 -6.97 13.52 2.91
CA PHE A 102 -5.89 14.48 2.74
C PHE A 102 -4.56 13.87 3.15
N LYS A 103 -3.48 14.44 2.64
CA LYS A 103 -2.11 14.13 3.07
C LYS A 103 -1.36 15.44 3.32
N LEU A 104 -0.91 15.63 4.55
CA LEU A 104 -0.06 16.76 4.90
C LEU A 104 1.35 16.55 4.32
N PRO A 105 2.03 17.61 3.87
CA PRO A 105 3.44 17.53 3.48
C PRO A 105 4.27 16.94 4.62
N SER A 106 5.25 16.10 4.31
CA SER A 106 6.17 15.59 5.33
C SER A 106 7.16 16.67 5.77
N LEU A 107 7.77 16.52 6.95
CA LEU A 107 8.82 17.44 7.40
C LEU A 107 10.01 17.44 6.42
N LEU A 108 10.38 16.27 5.87
CA LEU A 108 11.39 16.14 4.82
C LEU A 108 11.02 16.93 3.54
N GLN A 109 9.74 16.96 3.15
CA GLN A 109 9.30 17.72 1.98
C GLN A 109 9.30 19.24 2.24
N LEU A 110 8.94 19.66 3.45
CA LEU A 110 8.91 21.08 3.83
C LEU A 110 10.30 21.66 4.05
N PHE A 111 11.19 20.89 4.68
CA PHE A 111 12.48 21.38 5.21
C PHE A 111 13.70 20.74 4.54
N GLY A 112 13.54 19.64 3.79
CA GLY A 112 14.64 18.96 3.12
C GLY A 112 15.50 18.10 4.06
N ASN A 113 16.63 17.62 3.56
CA ASN A 113 17.64 16.87 4.33
C ASN A 113 19.09 17.32 4.09
N ARG A 114 19.29 18.44 3.37
CA ARG A 114 20.60 19.04 3.03
C ARG A 114 21.57 18.15 2.24
N THR A 115 21.20 16.93 1.87
CA THR A 115 22.03 16.03 1.07
C THR A 115 21.52 15.95 -0.37
N ASN A 116 20.29 15.47 -0.54
CA ASN A 116 19.68 15.22 -1.83
C ASN A 116 18.22 15.69 -1.93
N VAL A 117 17.65 16.24 -0.86
CA VAL A 117 16.28 16.78 -0.85
C VAL A 117 16.27 18.24 -0.42
N GLU A 118 15.85 19.11 -1.33
CA GLU A 118 15.53 20.52 -1.09
C GLU A 118 14.15 20.65 -0.44
N GLY A 119 14.07 21.45 0.63
CA GLY A 119 12.81 21.79 1.28
C GLY A 119 11.95 22.72 0.43
N ASN A 120 10.64 22.54 0.51
CA ASN A 120 9.66 23.43 -0.08
C ASN A 120 8.59 23.82 0.96
N PRO A 121 8.74 24.97 1.65
CA PRO A 121 7.78 25.40 2.66
C PRO A 121 6.46 25.93 2.06
N ASP A 122 6.37 26.07 0.73
CA ASP A 122 5.14 26.47 0.01
C ASP A 122 4.17 25.32 -0.19
N LEU A 123 4.56 24.09 0.18
CA LEU A 123 3.71 22.93 -0.04
C LEU A 123 2.41 23.04 0.74
N VAL A 124 1.31 22.79 0.02
CA VAL A 124 -0.01 22.59 0.60
C VAL A 124 -0.32 21.11 0.69
N GLN A 125 -1.34 20.77 1.49
CA GLN A 125 -1.81 19.40 1.61
C GLN A 125 -2.37 18.87 0.29
N GLU A 126 -2.17 17.58 0.04
CA GLU A 126 -2.93 16.87 -0.98
C GLU A 126 -4.36 16.66 -0.48
N ARG A 127 -5.33 16.70 -1.38
CA ARG A 127 -6.72 16.31 -1.09
C ARG A 127 -7.12 15.18 -2.01
N SER A 128 -7.97 14.29 -1.53
CA SER A 128 -8.44 13.17 -2.34
C SER A 128 -9.96 13.02 -2.28
N LEU A 129 -10.53 12.57 -3.39
CA LEU A 129 -11.88 12.03 -3.47
C LEU A 129 -11.80 10.66 -4.16
N ALA A 130 -12.10 9.61 -3.41
CA ALA A 130 -11.99 8.22 -3.84
C ALA A 130 -13.36 7.56 -3.93
N TYR A 131 -13.54 6.77 -4.98
CA TYR A 131 -14.68 5.92 -5.27
C TYR A 131 -14.18 4.49 -5.42
N ASP A 132 -14.85 3.56 -4.75
CA ASP A 132 -14.52 2.14 -4.81
C ASP A 132 -15.80 1.32 -4.98
N GLY A 133 -15.73 0.25 -5.76
CA GLY A 133 -16.83 -0.70 -5.91
C GLY A 133 -16.29 -2.10 -6.15
N ALA A 134 -16.94 -3.12 -5.59
CA ALA A 134 -16.53 -4.50 -5.82
C ALA A 134 -17.68 -5.49 -5.70
N VAL A 135 -17.56 -6.58 -6.45
CA VAL A 135 -18.41 -7.76 -6.38
C VAL A 135 -17.58 -8.90 -5.83
N THR A 136 -18.09 -9.57 -4.81
CA THR A 136 -17.42 -10.70 -4.17
C THR A 136 -18.34 -11.92 -4.22
N LEU A 137 -17.81 -13.00 -4.78
CA LEU A 137 -18.34 -14.34 -4.72
C LEU A 137 -17.62 -15.09 -3.60
N ARG A 138 -18.35 -15.73 -2.70
CA ARG A 138 -17.78 -16.59 -1.64
C ARG A 138 -18.55 -17.88 -1.54
N GLY A 139 -17.88 -18.95 -1.18
CA GLY A 139 -18.56 -20.23 -1.08
C GLY A 139 -17.77 -21.22 -0.26
N HIS A 140 -18.53 -22.18 0.26
CA HIS A 140 -17.99 -23.38 0.86
C HIS A 140 -18.88 -24.55 0.44
N ARG A 141 -18.35 -25.46 -0.36
CA ARG A 141 -19.01 -26.70 -0.77
C ARG A 141 -17.98 -27.81 -0.83
N GLU A 142 -18.14 -28.79 0.06
CA GLU A 142 -17.24 -29.95 0.15
C GLU A 142 -15.77 -29.51 0.28
N ALA A 143 -14.96 -29.83 -0.73
CA ALA A 143 -13.55 -29.51 -0.83
C ALA A 143 -13.26 -28.07 -1.31
N LEU A 144 -14.26 -27.42 -1.93
CA LEU A 144 -14.13 -26.08 -2.50
C LEU A 144 -14.51 -25.05 -1.44
N SER A 145 -13.55 -24.21 -1.03
CA SER A 145 -13.81 -23.12 -0.10
C SER A 145 -13.00 -21.90 -0.46
N GLY A 146 -13.60 -20.73 -0.48
CA GLY A 146 -12.89 -19.52 -0.85
C GLY A 146 -13.77 -18.37 -1.29
N TYR A 147 -13.13 -17.37 -1.88
CA TYR A 147 -13.78 -16.26 -2.52
C TYR A 147 -13.05 -15.81 -3.79
N ALA A 148 -13.80 -15.16 -4.66
CA ALA A 148 -13.31 -14.38 -5.78
C ALA A 148 -13.91 -12.98 -5.68
N SER A 149 -13.09 -11.95 -5.84
CA SER A 149 -13.54 -10.55 -5.81
C SER A 149 -13.03 -9.84 -7.05
N VAL A 150 -13.90 -9.04 -7.66
CA VAL A 150 -13.51 -8.08 -8.70
C VAL A 150 -13.93 -6.70 -8.22
N GLY A 151 -12.96 -5.80 -8.13
CA GLY A 151 -13.15 -4.43 -7.70
C GLY A 151 -12.66 -3.44 -8.75
N ALA A 152 -13.19 -2.23 -8.69
CA ALA A 152 -12.69 -1.09 -9.43
C ALA A 152 -12.63 0.13 -8.51
N PHE A 153 -11.64 0.98 -8.74
CA PHE A 153 -11.43 2.20 -7.97
C PHE A 153 -11.12 3.38 -8.87
N LEU A 154 -11.42 4.58 -8.35
CA LEU A 154 -11.08 5.87 -8.95
C LEU A 154 -10.80 6.86 -7.83
N THR A 155 -9.62 7.46 -7.84
CA THR A 155 -9.22 8.53 -6.93
C THR A 155 -8.83 9.76 -7.74
N HIS A 156 -9.47 10.88 -7.42
CA HIS A 156 -9.01 12.20 -7.83
C HIS A 156 -8.16 12.78 -6.71
N LEU A 157 -6.98 13.29 -7.06
CA LEU A 157 -6.07 13.98 -6.17
C LEU A 157 -5.95 15.43 -6.63
N ASP A 158 -6.20 16.37 -5.72
CA ASP A 158 -5.89 17.78 -5.90
C ASP A 158 -4.62 18.11 -5.13
N ASP A 159 -3.84 19.06 -5.64
CA ASP A 159 -2.58 19.51 -5.03
C ASP A 159 -1.61 18.35 -4.75
N ALA A 160 -1.56 17.32 -5.61
CA ALA A 160 -0.75 16.13 -5.38
C ALA A 160 0.74 16.49 -5.22
N ILE A 161 1.42 15.98 -4.19
CA ILE A 161 2.84 16.30 -3.95
C ILE A 161 3.70 15.23 -4.62
N ARG A 162 4.55 15.64 -5.55
CA ARG A 162 5.56 14.78 -6.17
C ARG A 162 6.97 15.32 -5.94
N PHE A 163 7.96 14.43 -6.03
CA PHE A 163 9.35 14.85 -6.15
C PHE A 163 9.69 15.11 -7.62
N ARG A 164 10.32 16.25 -7.88
CA ARG A 164 10.95 16.60 -9.14
C ARG A 164 12.44 16.71 -8.92
N ARG A 165 13.22 16.13 -9.82
CA ARG A 165 14.68 16.26 -9.83
C ARG A 165 15.06 17.70 -10.26
N THR A 166 15.81 18.42 -9.41
CA THR A 166 16.30 19.79 -9.67
C THR A 166 17.74 19.79 -10.18
N SER A 167 18.54 18.79 -9.79
CA SER A 167 19.93 18.61 -10.24
C SER A 167 20.27 17.10 -10.37
N ALA A 168 21.49 16.75 -10.79
CA ALA A 168 21.93 15.35 -10.94
C ALA A 168 21.72 14.50 -9.66
N SER A 169 21.79 15.10 -8.47
CA SER A 169 21.66 14.40 -7.19
C SER A 169 20.66 15.06 -6.24
N THR A 170 19.88 16.04 -6.69
CA THR A 170 18.97 16.82 -5.83
C THR A 170 17.53 16.75 -6.32
N PHE A 171 16.60 16.64 -5.37
CA PHE A 171 15.16 16.55 -5.57
C PHE A 171 14.45 17.63 -4.75
N LYS A 172 13.37 18.19 -5.31
CA LYS A 172 12.48 19.11 -4.61
C LYS A 172 11.05 18.63 -4.73
N ALA A 173 10.31 18.70 -3.63
CA ALA A 173 8.89 18.39 -3.65
C ALA A 173 8.08 19.59 -4.19
N GLU A 174 7.08 19.33 -5.03
CA GLU A 174 6.16 20.34 -5.60
C GLU A 174 4.72 19.82 -5.55
N ASN A 175 3.74 20.71 -5.37
CA ASN A 175 2.33 20.40 -5.64
C ASN A 175 2.11 20.49 -7.16
N ILE A 176 1.52 19.45 -7.75
CA ILE A 176 0.95 19.49 -9.10
C ILE A 176 -0.55 19.75 -9.02
N GLY A 177 -1.13 20.26 -10.11
CA GLY A 177 -2.54 20.66 -10.13
C GLY A 177 -3.50 19.54 -9.72
N GLY A 178 -3.29 18.34 -10.28
CA GLY A 178 -4.04 17.16 -9.89
C GLY A 178 -3.52 15.88 -10.50
N ALA A 179 -3.95 14.75 -9.93
CA ALA A 179 -3.67 13.43 -10.46
C ALA A 179 -4.92 12.54 -10.38
N ARG A 180 -5.05 11.64 -11.35
CA ARG A 180 -6.14 10.68 -11.40
C ARG A 180 -5.62 9.27 -11.39
N ILE A 181 -6.07 8.49 -10.41
CA ILE A 181 -5.64 7.12 -10.21
C ILE A 181 -6.87 6.23 -10.33
N ARG A 182 -6.90 5.32 -11.29
CA ARG A 182 -8.02 4.39 -11.49
C ARG A 182 -7.50 2.99 -11.76
N GLY A 183 -8.30 1.99 -11.43
CA GLY A 183 -7.86 0.63 -11.63
C GLY A 183 -8.94 -0.41 -11.43
N VAL A 184 -8.54 -1.64 -11.70
CA VAL A 184 -9.34 -2.86 -11.51
C VAL A 184 -8.48 -3.84 -10.73
N GLU A 185 -9.08 -4.47 -9.72
CA GLU A 185 -8.45 -5.46 -8.87
C GLU A 185 -9.23 -6.77 -8.95
N VAL A 186 -8.51 -7.86 -9.16
CA VAL A 186 -9.06 -9.22 -9.14
C VAL A 186 -8.32 -10.00 -8.07
N GLU A 187 -9.08 -10.61 -7.17
CA GLU A 187 -8.54 -11.42 -6.08
C GLU A 187 -9.27 -12.77 -6.08
N VAL A 188 -8.51 -13.86 -5.98
CA VAL A 188 -9.03 -15.22 -5.85
C VAL A 188 -8.24 -15.92 -4.76
N ARG A 189 -8.94 -16.42 -3.75
CA ARG A 189 -8.31 -17.15 -2.66
C ARG A 189 -9.18 -18.30 -2.18
N GLY A 190 -8.60 -19.50 -2.08
CA GLY A 190 -9.34 -20.63 -1.57
C GLY A 190 -8.71 -21.99 -1.83
N GLY A 191 -9.24 -23.02 -1.18
CA GLY A 191 -9.04 -24.41 -1.56
C GLY A 191 -9.87 -24.74 -2.79
N VAL A 192 -9.23 -25.08 -3.91
CA VAL A 192 -9.91 -25.63 -5.10
C VAL A 192 -10.32 -27.07 -4.84
N THR A 193 -9.49 -27.79 -4.07
CA THR A 193 -9.77 -29.12 -3.51
C THR A 193 -9.23 -29.19 -2.07
N GLN A 194 -9.39 -30.33 -1.38
CA GLN A 194 -8.79 -30.55 -0.05
C GLN A 194 -7.25 -30.57 -0.08
N HIS A 195 -6.68 -30.73 -1.27
CA HIS A 195 -5.25 -30.90 -1.50
C HIS A 195 -4.64 -29.74 -2.29
N PHE A 196 -5.44 -28.76 -2.72
CA PHE A 196 -4.95 -27.69 -3.58
C PHE A 196 -5.53 -26.36 -3.15
N LEU A 197 -4.64 -25.45 -2.78
CA LEU A 197 -4.95 -24.08 -2.43
C LEU A 197 -4.45 -23.16 -3.54
N LEU A 198 -5.18 -22.09 -3.75
CA LEU A 198 -4.82 -21.05 -4.68
C LEU A 198 -4.93 -19.70 -3.99
N GLN A 199 -3.90 -18.87 -4.18
CA GLN A 199 -3.96 -17.44 -3.95
C GLN A 199 -3.55 -16.73 -5.24
N SER A 200 -4.36 -15.79 -5.69
CA SER A 200 -4.06 -14.98 -6.86
C SER A 200 -4.62 -13.58 -6.70
N GLU A 201 -3.82 -12.58 -7.04
CA GLU A 201 -4.17 -11.17 -7.00
C GLU A 201 -3.63 -10.52 -8.27
N VAL A 202 -4.44 -9.74 -8.97
CA VAL A 202 -4.04 -9.00 -10.16
C VAL A 202 -4.66 -7.61 -10.09
N THR A 203 -3.82 -6.58 -10.22
CA THR A 203 -4.24 -5.20 -10.24
C THR A 203 -3.74 -4.54 -11.52
N TRP A 204 -4.65 -3.89 -12.22
CA TRP A 204 -4.32 -2.89 -13.23
C TRP A 204 -4.59 -1.50 -12.66
N THR A 205 -3.60 -0.61 -12.73
CA THR A 205 -3.68 0.76 -12.23
C THR A 205 -3.17 1.73 -13.28
N GLN A 206 -4.00 2.70 -13.65
CA GLN A 206 -3.57 3.88 -14.39
C GLN A 206 -3.56 5.09 -13.44
N ALA A 207 -2.36 5.57 -13.15
CA ALA A 207 -2.12 6.76 -12.34
C ALA A 207 -1.51 7.85 -13.22
N ILE A 208 -2.26 8.92 -13.50
CA ILE A 208 -1.83 9.99 -14.43
C ILE A 208 -1.79 11.36 -13.74
N ASP A 209 -0.83 12.19 -14.16
CA ASP A 209 -0.84 13.64 -13.94
C ASP A 209 -1.86 14.27 -14.91
N GLU A 210 -2.84 15.00 -14.38
CA GLU A 210 -3.91 15.57 -15.20
C GLU A 210 -3.44 16.73 -16.09
N ALA A 211 -2.30 17.36 -15.78
CA ALA A 211 -1.80 18.51 -16.53
C ALA A 211 -1.19 18.12 -17.89
N ASN A 212 -0.58 16.93 -17.99
CA ASN A 212 0.14 16.47 -19.18
C ASN A 212 -0.28 15.08 -19.66
N GLY A 213 -1.05 14.33 -18.88
CA GLY A 213 -1.49 12.96 -19.22
C GLY A 213 -0.42 11.88 -19.02
N ASN A 214 0.75 12.24 -18.51
CA ASN A 214 1.83 11.30 -18.23
C ASN A 214 1.49 10.44 -17.02
N GLN A 215 2.03 9.23 -17.00
CA GLN A 215 1.93 8.33 -15.87
C GLN A 215 2.75 8.88 -14.69
N LEU A 216 2.19 8.78 -13.48
CA LEU A 216 2.91 9.15 -12.28
C LEU A 216 4.16 8.26 -12.10
N PRO A 217 5.32 8.84 -11.73
CA PRO A 217 6.53 8.07 -11.53
C PRO A 217 6.37 6.94 -10.52
N VAL A 218 7.06 5.83 -10.77
CA VAL A 218 7.14 4.66 -9.87
C VAL A 218 5.77 4.00 -9.61
N GLN A 219 4.77 4.26 -10.44
CA GLN A 219 3.47 3.60 -10.37
C GLN A 219 3.37 2.56 -11.51
N PRO A 220 3.66 1.27 -11.29
CA PRO A 220 3.54 0.26 -12.34
C PRO A 220 2.08 0.07 -12.74
N GLU A 221 1.81 -0.15 -14.03
CA GLU A 221 0.44 -0.36 -14.49
C GLU A 221 -0.15 -1.70 -14.05
N TRP A 222 0.68 -2.73 -13.96
CA TRP A 222 0.26 -4.08 -13.66
C TRP A 222 1.03 -4.61 -12.47
N VAL A 223 0.34 -5.16 -11.49
CA VAL A 223 0.93 -5.95 -10.43
C VAL A 223 0.16 -7.25 -10.34
N ALA A 224 0.85 -8.38 -10.37
CA ALA A 224 0.20 -9.68 -10.28
C ALA A 224 0.96 -10.62 -9.35
N TYR A 225 0.20 -11.40 -8.60
CA TYR A 225 0.67 -12.45 -7.72
C TYR A 225 -0.16 -13.71 -7.96
N PHE A 226 0.51 -14.85 -8.05
CA PHE A 226 -0.12 -16.15 -8.24
C PHE A 226 0.69 -17.21 -7.49
N GLN A 227 0.03 -17.91 -6.57
CA GLN A 227 0.64 -18.96 -5.78
C GLN A 227 -0.32 -20.15 -5.60
N PRO A 228 -0.21 -21.18 -6.45
CA PRO A 228 -0.77 -22.49 -6.17
C PRO A 228 0.07 -23.21 -5.11
N GLU A 229 -0.62 -23.93 -4.23
CA GLU A 229 -0.04 -24.80 -3.22
C GLU A 229 -0.74 -26.15 -3.25
N ALA A 230 0.04 -27.23 -3.25
CA ALA A 230 -0.45 -28.59 -3.24
C ALA A 230 -0.04 -29.26 -1.93
N HIS A 231 -0.94 -30.06 -1.37
CA HIS A 231 -0.78 -30.83 -0.13
C HIS A 231 -1.08 -32.29 -0.40
N SER A 232 -0.32 -33.19 0.20
CA SER A 232 -0.61 -34.62 0.16
C SER A 232 -1.77 -35.00 1.07
N GLY A 233 -2.08 -34.15 2.07
CA GLY A 233 -2.90 -34.54 3.20
C GLY A 233 -2.16 -35.53 4.10
N THR A 234 -2.87 -36.06 5.09
CA THR A 234 -2.26 -36.98 6.07
C THR A 234 -1.94 -38.34 5.44
N LEU A 235 -0.64 -38.60 5.29
CA LEU A 235 -0.13 -39.87 4.78
C LEU A 235 0.04 -40.91 5.90
N SER A 236 0.49 -40.49 7.09
CA SER A 236 0.63 -41.35 8.29
C SER A 236 0.77 -40.52 9.57
N LYS A 237 0.86 -41.18 10.73
CA LYS A 237 1.21 -40.52 12.02
C LYS A 237 2.59 -39.88 11.99
N TRP A 238 3.50 -40.41 11.18
CA TRP A 238 4.88 -39.93 11.06
C TRP A 238 5.00 -38.80 10.03
N VAL A 239 4.24 -38.87 8.95
CA VAL A 239 4.21 -37.88 7.85
C VAL A 239 2.78 -37.36 7.73
N SER A 240 2.53 -36.24 8.40
CA SER A 240 1.21 -35.61 8.53
C SER A 240 0.81 -34.80 7.32
N ASP A 241 1.78 -34.29 6.56
CA ASP A 241 1.56 -33.64 5.27
C ASP A 241 2.89 -33.47 4.53
N ILE A 242 2.84 -33.49 3.20
CA ILE A 242 3.90 -33.03 2.31
C ILE A 242 3.26 -31.98 1.43
N PHE A 243 3.86 -30.80 1.39
CA PHE A 243 3.30 -29.69 0.63
C PHE A 243 4.35 -29.00 -0.22
N GLY A 244 3.89 -28.36 -1.28
CA GLY A 244 4.73 -27.61 -2.19
C GLY A 244 3.96 -26.46 -2.80
N PHE A 245 4.65 -25.36 -3.04
CA PHE A 245 4.09 -24.20 -3.72
C PHE A 245 4.99 -23.76 -4.87
N PHE A 246 4.38 -23.09 -5.82
CA PHE A 246 5.06 -22.30 -6.83
C PHE A 246 4.49 -20.89 -6.79
N GLN A 247 5.32 -19.87 -6.89
CA GLN A 247 4.94 -18.48 -6.78
C GLN A 247 5.43 -17.70 -8.01
N VAL A 248 4.53 -16.91 -8.58
CA VAL A 248 4.82 -15.90 -9.60
C VAL A 248 4.49 -14.53 -9.02
N ALA A 249 5.46 -13.62 -9.02
CA ALA A 249 5.24 -12.22 -8.72
C ALA A 249 5.66 -11.38 -9.92
N TYR A 250 4.74 -10.63 -10.51
CA TYR A 250 4.98 -9.76 -11.66
C TYR A 250 4.75 -8.31 -11.27
N VAL A 251 5.68 -7.46 -11.66
CA VAL A 251 5.55 -6.00 -11.60
C VAL A 251 5.78 -5.48 -13.01
N GLY A 252 4.77 -4.80 -13.55
CA GLY A 252 4.80 -4.19 -14.86
C GLY A 252 5.81 -3.05 -14.93
N LYS A 253 5.96 -2.52 -16.14
CA LYS A 253 6.83 -1.36 -16.35
C LYS A 253 6.28 -0.12 -15.63
N ALA A 254 7.18 0.79 -15.31
CA ALA A 254 6.88 2.11 -14.75
C ALA A 254 7.88 3.14 -15.32
N TYR A 255 7.80 4.37 -14.86
CA TYR A 255 8.74 5.43 -15.24
C TYR A 255 9.42 6.02 -13.99
N GLU A 256 10.70 6.35 -14.07
CA GLU A 256 11.42 7.02 -12.98
C GLU A 256 11.07 8.52 -12.91
N ASP A 257 10.85 9.15 -14.08
CA ASP A 257 10.72 10.58 -14.19
C ASP A 257 9.31 11.05 -14.61
N PRO A 258 8.91 12.29 -14.25
CA PRO A 258 7.60 12.83 -14.62
C PRO A 258 7.36 13.02 -16.12
N ALA A 259 8.40 13.05 -16.95
CA ALA A 259 8.27 13.17 -18.40
C ALA A 259 8.12 11.80 -19.08
N ASN A 260 8.15 10.70 -18.31
CA ASN A 260 8.07 9.32 -18.78
C ASN A 260 9.15 8.97 -19.83
N LEU A 261 10.37 9.48 -19.64
CA LEU A 261 11.50 9.26 -20.55
C LEU A 261 12.42 8.10 -20.11
N VAL A 262 12.47 7.82 -18.82
CA VAL A 262 13.28 6.76 -18.21
C VAL A 262 12.34 5.65 -17.76
N GLU A 263 12.24 4.61 -18.59
CA GLU A 263 11.43 3.42 -18.30
C GLU A 263 12.14 2.51 -17.29
N ILE A 264 11.37 2.06 -16.30
CA ILE A 264 11.72 0.97 -15.40
C ILE A 264 11.09 -0.29 -15.98
N SER A 265 11.91 -1.20 -16.49
CA SER A 265 11.44 -2.43 -17.15
C SER A 265 10.59 -3.31 -16.23
N ALA A 266 9.57 -3.94 -16.81
CA ALA A 266 8.77 -4.96 -16.13
C ALA A 266 9.64 -6.14 -15.68
N ARG A 267 9.25 -6.78 -14.58
CA ARG A 267 9.97 -7.92 -14.00
C ARG A 267 9.03 -9.00 -13.47
N THR A 268 9.47 -10.24 -13.60
CA THR A 268 8.80 -11.42 -13.05
C THR A 268 9.75 -12.16 -12.14
N VAL A 269 9.40 -12.29 -10.87
CA VAL A 269 10.17 -13.10 -9.90
C VAL A 269 9.42 -14.41 -9.66
N LEU A 270 10.15 -15.51 -9.81
CA LEU A 270 9.62 -16.85 -9.55
C LEU A 270 10.19 -17.39 -8.25
N ALA A 271 9.38 -18.07 -7.45
CA ALA A 271 9.84 -18.81 -6.29
C ALA A 271 9.15 -20.17 -6.20
N ALA A 272 9.81 -21.13 -5.56
CA ALA A 272 9.23 -22.44 -5.28
C ALA A 272 9.66 -22.92 -3.90
N GLY A 273 8.85 -23.75 -3.28
CA GLY A 273 9.21 -24.37 -2.02
C GLY A 273 8.50 -25.68 -1.79
N LEU A 274 9.08 -26.46 -0.90
CA LEU A 274 8.62 -27.78 -0.49
C LEU A 274 8.75 -27.88 1.02
N GLY A 275 7.83 -28.59 1.64
CA GLY A 275 7.86 -28.81 3.07
C GLY A 275 7.17 -30.11 3.47
N ALA A 276 7.41 -30.49 4.72
CA ALA A 276 6.75 -31.62 5.34
C ALA A 276 6.37 -31.29 6.78
N LEU A 277 5.17 -31.71 7.17
CA LEU A 277 4.74 -31.77 8.56
C LEU A 277 4.86 -33.21 9.03
N LEU A 278 5.61 -33.41 10.10
CA LEU A 278 5.95 -34.71 10.67
C LEU A 278 5.42 -34.85 12.09
N PHE A 279 5.19 -36.09 12.52
CA PHE A 279 4.78 -36.45 13.88
C PHE A 279 3.54 -35.68 14.34
N GLU A 280 2.43 -35.84 13.64
CA GLU A 280 1.16 -35.13 13.90
C GLU A 280 1.33 -33.59 13.87
N GLY A 281 2.21 -33.11 12.98
CA GLY A 281 2.50 -31.68 12.81
C GLY A 281 3.37 -31.06 13.91
N ARG A 282 3.97 -31.86 14.79
CA ARG A 282 4.88 -31.37 15.84
C ARG A 282 6.20 -30.87 15.27
N LEU A 283 6.68 -31.45 14.17
CA LEU A 283 7.89 -31.01 13.49
C LEU A 283 7.56 -30.56 12.07
N GLY A 284 7.93 -29.35 11.72
CA GLY A 284 7.81 -28.82 10.36
C GLY A 284 9.19 -28.61 9.76
N LEU A 285 9.38 -29.10 8.54
CA LEU A 285 10.56 -28.86 7.71
C LEU A 285 10.11 -28.12 6.46
N GLY A 286 10.87 -27.13 6.02
CA GLY A 286 10.58 -26.36 4.82
C GLY A 286 11.85 -25.90 4.12
N PHE A 287 11.78 -25.86 2.80
CA PHE A 287 12.80 -25.31 1.94
C PHE A 287 12.14 -24.41 0.91
N ARG A 288 12.76 -23.26 0.63
CA ARG A 288 12.31 -22.31 -0.38
C ARG A 288 13.49 -21.77 -1.18
N ALA A 289 13.30 -21.68 -2.49
CA ALA A 289 14.16 -20.97 -3.41
C ALA A 289 13.40 -19.75 -3.95
N ASP A 290 13.90 -18.55 -3.64
CA ASP A 290 13.44 -17.27 -4.16
C ASP A 290 14.27 -16.88 -5.39
N ASP A 291 13.61 -16.18 -6.31
CA ASP A 291 14.21 -15.65 -7.53
C ASP A 291 14.88 -16.74 -8.40
N LEU A 292 14.09 -17.72 -8.81
CA LEU A 292 14.55 -18.85 -9.63
C LEU A 292 15.13 -18.40 -10.99
N LEU A 293 14.66 -17.27 -11.51
CA LEU A 293 15.16 -16.67 -12.75
C LEU A 293 16.44 -15.86 -12.56
N ASP A 294 16.89 -15.66 -11.31
CA ASP A 294 18.04 -14.82 -10.96
C ASP A 294 17.94 -13.42 -11.59
N VAL A 295 16.78 -12.78 -11.40
CA VAL A 295 16.44 -11.50 -12.00
C VAL A 295 17.40 -10.43 -11.50
N ARG A 296 18.31 -10.03 -12.39
CA ARG A 296 19.23 -8.93 -12.15
C ARG A 296 18.52 -7.59 -12.37
N GLY A 297 18.93 -6.59 -11.60
CA GLY A 297 18.40 -5.24 -11.72
C GLY A 297 18.85 -4.38 -10.56
N GLN A 298 18.33 -3.15 -10.50
CA GLN A 298 18.55 -2.24 -9.41
C GLN A 298 17.20 -1.80 -8.83
N ASP A 299 17.19 -1.40 -7.56
CA ASP A 299 16.08 -0.69 -6.97
C ASP A 299 16.05 0.79 -7.43
N LEU A 300 15.08 1.55 -6.91
CA LEU A 300 14.86 2.95 -7.28
C LEU A 300 16.00 3.89 -6.86
N VAL A 301 16.93 3.43 -6.02
CA VAL A 301 18.08 4.18 -5.53
C VAL A 301 19.38 3.65 -6.18
N GLY A 302 19.27 2.69 -7.10
CA GLY A 302 20.40 2.12 -7.84
C GLY A 302 21.08 0.93 -7.14
N TYR A 303 20.56 0.45 -6.00
CA TYR A 303 21.14 -0.73 -5.34
C TYR A 303 20.76 -2.01 -6.07
N PRO A 304 21.68 -2.98 -6.23
CA PRO A 304 21.37 -4.22 -6.92
C PRO A 304 20.26 -4.98 -6.19
N LEU A 305 19.31 -5.52 -6.96
CA LEU A 305 18.30 -6.41 -6.40
C LEU A 305 18.98 -7.67 -5.83
N PRO A 306 18.46 -8.23 -4.72
CA PRO A 306 18.89 -9.54 -4.25
C PRO A 306 18.67 -10.56 -5.36
N GLY A 307 19.71 -11.32 -5.71
CA GLY A 307 19.58 -12.43 -6.66
C GLY A 307 18.99 -13.68 -6.01
N ARG A 308 19.19 -14.83 -6.64
CA ARG A 308 18.68 -16.12 -6.15
C ARG A 308 19.06 -16.39 -4.70
N ARG A 309 18.06 -16.71 -3.88
CA ARG A 309 18.23 -16.98 -2.44
C ARG A 309 17.57 -18.30 -2.05
N TYR A 310 18.23 -19.02 -1.15
CA TYR A 310 17.69 -20.23 -0.56
C TYR A 310 17.46 -20.04 0.94
N SER A 311 16.35 -20.54 1.45
CA SER A 311 16.06 -20.56 2.88
C SER A 311 15.53 -21.91 3.31
N GLY A 312 15.98 -22.35 4.49
CA GLY A 312 15.50 -23.54 5.17
C GLY A 312 14.78 -23.14 6.46
N ARG A 313 13.72 -23.86 6.81
CA ARG A 313 12.97 -23.67 8.05
C ARG A 313 12.80 -25.00 8.76
N VAL A 314 13.07 -24.98 10.06
CA VAL A 314 12.68 -26.03 11.00
C VAL A 314 11.81 -25.40 12.07
N SER A 315 10.67 -26.00 12.38
CA SER A 315 9.78 -25.54 13.45
C SER A 315 9.30 -26.71 14.30
N TYR A 316 9.27 -26.52 15.61
CA TYR A 316 8.72 -27.49 16.55
C TYR A 316 7.52 -26.88 17.29
N ARG A 317 6.43 -27.64 17.40
CA ARG A 317 5.23 -27.26 18.17
C ARG A 317 5.00 -28.29 19.27
N HIS A 318 4.89 -27.80 20.50
CA HIS A 318 4.50 -28.56 21.68
C HIS A 318 3.20 -28.01 22.22
N ALA A 319 2.21 -28.87 22.48
CA ALA A 319 0.97 -28.51 23.16
C ALA A 319 1.00 -29.12 24.56
N TRP A 320 0.73 -28.30 25.57
CA TRP A 320 0.56 -28.69 26.97
C TRP A 320 -0.85 -29.19 27.22
#